data_AF-A0A0F6A903-F1
#
_entry.id   AF-A0A0F6A903-F1
#
_cell.length_a   1.000
_cell.length_b   1.000
_cell.length_c   1.000
_cell.angle_alpha   90.00
_cell.angle_beta   90.00
_cell.angle_gamma   90.00
#
_symmetry.space_group_name_H-M   'P 1'
#
loop_
_entity.id
_entity.type
_entity.pdbx_description
1 polymer ?
#
loop_
_entity_poly.entity_id
_entity_poly.type
_entity_poly.pdbx_seq_one_letter_code
_entity_poly.pdbx_strand_id
1 'polypeptide(L)' 'MFVSSGNKMYKFNINLKFTDVLIPILLWQILVVLTFGVALPFFILYLIKLVLNNLTVKKYSISDRLN' A
#
# COMPACT_ATOMS: atom_id res chain seq x y z
N MET A 1 -9.98 -21.53 -33.03
CA MET A 1 -9.11 -21.53 -31.85
C MET A 1 -9.75 -20.60 -30.81
N PHE A 2 -10.47 -21.16 -29.83
CA PHE A 2 -11.13 -20.36 -28.80
C PHE A 2 -10.09 -19.91 -27.78
N VAL A 3 -9.68 -18.65 -27.84
CA VAL A 3 -8.88 -18.03 -26.79
C VAL A 3 -9.82 -17.80 -25.60
N SER A 4 -9.81 -18.73 -24.65
CA SER A 4 -10.35 -18.50 -23.33
C SER A 4 -9.47 -17.46 -22.64
N SER A 5 -9.81 -16.19 -22.84
CA SER A 5 -9.21 -15.07 -22.12
C SER A 5 -9.75 -15.11 -20.69
N GLY A 6 -9.15 -15.99 -19.88
CA GLY A 6 -9.42 -16.05 -18.45
C GLY A 6 -9.06 -14.70 -17.84
N ASN A 7 -10.08 -13.93 -17.46
CA ASN A 7 -9.92 -12.65 -16.79
C ASN A 7 -9.11 -12.86 -15.50
N LYS A 8 -7.81 -12.57 -15.53
CA LYS A 8 -6.95 -12.62 -14.36
C LYS A 8 -7.44 -11.55 -13.39
N MET A 9 -8.22 -11.95 -12.39
CA MET A 9 -8.74 -11.04 -11.38
C MET A 9 -7.66 -10.78 -10.33
N TYR A 10 -7.16 -9.56 -10.30
CA TYR A 10 -6.22 -9.09 -9.28
C TYR A 10 -7.05 -8.44 -8.15
N LYS A 11 -6.98 -8.99 -6.93
CA LYS A 11 -7.55 -8.34 -5.75
C LYS A 11 -6.44 -7.55 -5.06
N PHE A 12 -6.58 -6.23 -5.03
CA PHE A 12 -5.77 -5.38 -4.17
C PHE A 12 -6.27 -5.57 -2.74
N ASN A 13 -5.42 -6.18 -1.90
CA ASN A 13 -5.72 -6.35 -0.49
C ASN A 13 -4.74 -5.50 0.30
N ILE A 14 -5.26 -4.44 0.92
CA ILE A 14 -4.47 -3.55 1.75
C ILE A 14 -4.37 -4.20 3.13
N ASN A 15 -3.22 -4.83 3.41
CA ASN A 15 -2.93 -5.39 4.73
C ASN A 15 -2.14 -4.36 5.56
N LEU A 16 -2.74 -3.19 5.78
CA LEU A 16 -2.15 -2.14 6.61
C LEU A 16 -2.33 -2.52 8.07
N LYS A 17 -1.26 -2.99 8.72
CA LYS A 17 -1.24 -3.05 10.18
C LYS A 17 -1.09 -1.62 10.70
N PHE A 18 -2.04 -1.19 11.54
CA PHE A 18 -2.04 0.17 12.10
C PHE A 18 -0.71 0.53 12.79
N THR A 19 -0.06 -0.43 13.44
CA THR A 19 1.23 -0.25 14.11
C THR A 19 2.35 0.16 13.14
N ASP A 20 2.36 -0.40 11.92
CA ASP A 20 3.37 -0.09 10.90
C ASP A 20 3.21 1.31 10.32
N VAL A 21 2.02 1.89 10.46
CA VAL A 21 1.67 3.24 9.99
C VAL A 21 1.86 4.29 11.08
N LEU A 22 1.59 3.94 12.35
CA LEU A 22 1.65 4.85 13.49
C LEU A 22 3.07 5.33 13.81
N ILE A 23 4.05 4.42 13.85
CA ILE A 23 5.46 4.75 14.16
C ILE A 23 6.02 5.81 13.20
N PRO A 24 5.94 5.62 11.86
CA PRO A 24 6.50 6.60 10.96
C PRO A 24 5.71 7.90 10.95
N ILE A 25 4.39 7.88 11.13
CA ILE A 25 3.60 9.11 11.26
C ILE A 25 4.10 9.94 12.44
N LEU A 26 4.34 9.32 13.61
CA LEU A 26 4.88 10.01 14.79
C LEU A 26 6.25 10.64 14.51
N LEU A 27 7.14 9.91 13.82
CA LEU A 27 8.47 10.40 13.48
C LEU A 27 8.41 11.61 12.53
N TRP A 28 7.55 11.53 11.50
CA TRP A 28 7.34 12.65 10.58
C TRP A 28 6.70 13.85 11.26
N GLN A 29 5.80 13.63 12.21
CA GLN A 29 5.17 14.71 12.97
C GLN A 29 6.20 15.53 13.75
N ILE A 30 7.15 14.85 14.41
CA ILE A 30 8.27 15.50 15.12
C ILE A 30 9.13 16.30 14.14
N LEU A 31 9.44 15.74 12.97
CA LEU A 31 10.29 16.39 11.98
C LEU A 31 9.62 17.62 11.35
N VAL A 32 8.31 17.56 11.09
CA VAL A 32 7.50 18.68 10.58
C VAL A 32 7.47 19.83 11.59
N VAL A 33 7.31 19.53 12.89
CA VAL A 33 7.35 20.53 13.96
C VAL A 33 8.74 21.17 14.05
N LEU A 34 9.81 20.36 14.01
CA LEU A 34 11.18 20.85 14.10
C LEU A 34 11.59 21.72 12.90
N THR A 35 11.03 21.44 11.72
CA THR A 35 11.35 22.14 10.47
C THR A 35 10.36 23.26 10.12
N PHE A 36 9.43 23.62 11.01
CA PHE A 36 8.37 24.61 10.74
C PHE A 36 7.59 24.32 9.45
N GLY A 37 7.32 23.04 9.15
CA GLY A 37 6.55 22.66 7.97
C GLY A 37 7.35 22.45 6.67
N VAL A 38 8.67 22.67 6.66
CA VAL A 38 9.50 22.42 5.46
C VAL A 38 9.56 20.93 5.11
N ALA A 39 9.35 20.02 6.07
CA ALA A 39 9.31 18.58 5.83
C ALA A 39 8.00 18.07 5.19
N LEU A 40 6.96 18.91 5.01
CA LEU A 40 5.67 18.52 4.43
C LEU A 40 5.75 17.89 3.02
N PRO A 41 6.46 18.45 2.02
CA PRO A 41 6.60 17.82 0.71
C PRO A 41 7.28 16.45 0.79
N PHE A 42 8.21 16.26 1.74
CA PHE A 42 8.85 14.97 1.95
C PHE A 42 7.91 13.94 2.61
N PHE A 43 7.01 14.38 3.48
CA PHE A 43 6.01 13.52 4.10
C PHE A 43 5.07 12.88 3.07
N ILE A 44 4.68 13.62 2.04
CA ILE A 44 3.85 13.10 0.94
C ILE A 44 4.56 11.99 0.15
N LEU A 45 5.85 12.16 -0.16
CA LEU A 45 6.64 11.12 -0.82
C LEU A 45 6.74 9.86 0.04
N TYR A 46 6.85 10.04 1.35
CA TYR A 46 6.85 8.94 2.30
C TYR A 46 5.50 8.22 2.36
N LEU A 47 4.38 8.94 2.42
CA LEU A 47 3.04 8.35 2.42
C LEU A 47 2.79 7.50 1.17
N ILE A 48 3.20 7.97 -0.01
CA ILE A 48 3.08 7.20 -1.25
C ILE A 48 3.88 5.90 -1.16
N LYS A 49 5.13 5.96 -0.68
CA LYS A 49 5.95 4.75 -0.45
C LYS A 49 5.31 3.81 0.57
N LEU A 50 4.77 4.35 1.66
CA LEU A 50 4.11 3.57 2.70
C LEU A 50 2.89 2.82 2.16
N VAL A 51 2.03 3.51 1.41
CA VAL A 51 0.85 2.91 0.77
C VAL A 51 1.30 1.82 -0.21
N LEU A 52 2.32 2.09 -1.03
CA LEU A 52 2.83 1.12 -2.01
C LEU A 52 3.47 -0.12 -1.35
N ASN A 53 4.22 0.05 -0.27
CA ASN A 53 4.82 -1.07 0.46
C ASN A 53 3.78 -1.97 1.13
N ASN A 54 2.66 -1.39 1.56
CA ASN A 54 1.58 -2.13 2.21
C ASN A 54 0.53 -2.67 1.23
N LEU A 55 0.59 -2.24 -0.04
CA LEU A 55 -0.22 -2.79 -1.12
C LEU A 55 0.31 -4.18 -1.49
N THR A 56 -0.22 -5.21 -0.82
CA THR A 56 0.04 -6.59 -1.20
C THR A 56 -0.91 -6.99 -2.33
N VAL A 57 -0.36 -7.24 -3.53
CA VAL A 57 -1.12 -7.78 -4.65
C VAL A 57 -1.24 -9.29 -4.49
N LYS A 58 -2.38 -9.79 -4.02
CA LYS A 58 -2.65 -11.24 -4.03
C LYS A 58 -3.20 -11.63 -5.40
N LYS A 59 -2.48 -12.52 -6.08
CA LYS A 59 -2.92 -13.15 -7.32
C LYS A 59 -4.02 -14.15 -6.98
N TYR A 60 -5.27 -13.86 -7.35
CA TYR A 60 -6.37 -14.79 -7.16
C TYR A 60 -6.46 -15.66 -8.41
N SER A 61 -6.16 -16.96 -8.29
CA SER A 61 -6.29 -17.90 -9.39
C SER A 61 -7.69 -18.49 -9.34
N ILE A 62 -8.40 -18.44 -10.46
CA ILE A 62 -9.77 -18.97 -10.63
C ILE A 62 -9.87 -20.46 -10.28
N SER A 63 -8.74 -21.16 -10.17
CA SER A 63 -8.58 -22.52 -9.65
C SER A 63 -9.26 -22.76 -8.29
N ASP A 64 -9.38 -21.76 -7.41
CA ASP A 64 -9.99 -21.90 -6.08
C ASP A 64 -11.54 -21.94 -6.09
N ARG A 65 -12.18 -21.70 -7.25
CA ARG A 65 -13.65 -21.79 -7.42
C ARG A 65 -14.12 -23.16 -7.92
N LEU A 66 -13.19 -24.05 -8.30
CA LEU A 66 -13.47 -25.36 -8.92
C LEU A 66 -13.19 -26.54 -7.98
N ASN A 67 -12.95 -26.29 -6.70
CA ASN A 67 -12.92 -27.26 -5.59
C ASN A 67 -13.90 -26.81 -4.49
#